data_AF-A0A6V7LIT1-F1
#
_entry.id   AF-A0A6V7LIT1-F1
#
_cell.length_a   1.000
_cell.length_b   1.000
_cell.length_c   1.000
_cell.angle_alpha   90.00
_cell.angle_beta   90.00
_cell.angle_gamma   90.00
#
_symmetry.space_group_name_H-M   'P 1'
#
loop_
_entity.id
_entity.type
_entity.pdbx_description
1 polymer ?
#
loop_
_entity_poly.entity_id
_entity_poly.type
_entity_poly.pdbx_seq_one_letter_code
_entity_poly.pdbx_strand_id
1 'polypeptide(L)'
;VNGLTTRATILVSCVTREPPYRPHPFLIKSSKNGEECSDEINNGVIVVNIEPPYQDYEFSCLRLHCIRKKSANEALTKRKAAGVNPFKCPDWLPSEIGLIDFYSFRLCFQVFVIDPKTSVPVPLEPVLSQPIYDKKKYPRIVIHDVLEKTGSIYGGTPVTLIVKKVIKQDIKVRLYEVKEDKVVWETFADPKQFRSDIGVKITFSILLSWK
;
A
#
# COMPACT_ATOMS: atom_id res chain seq x y z
N VAL A 1 11.09 -16.04 6.53
CA VAL A 1 10.88 -16.10 7.99
C VAL A 1 12.18 -16.58 8.61
N ASN A 2 12.81 -15.77 9.47
CA ASN A 2 14.18 -16.07 9.92
C ASN A 2 14.17 -16.98 11.14
N GLY A 3 15.08 -17.96 11.19
CA GLY A 3 15.30 -18.79 12.37
C GLY A 3 14.27 -19.90 12.60
N LEU A 4 13.33 -20.13 11.67
CA LEU A 4 12.46 -21.30 11.75
C LEU A 4 13.25 -22.57 11.42
N THR A 5 12.87 -23.68 12.07
CA THR A 5 13.49 -25.00 11.84
C THR A 5 12.46 -26.10 11.48
N THR A 6 11.18 -25.79 11.28
CA THR A 6 10.10 -26.81 11.45
C THR A 6 8.86 -26.79 10.53
N ARG A 7 8.85 -26.55 9.23
CA ARG A 7 7.59 -26.38 8.44
C ARG A 7 6.63 -25.27 8.97
N ALA A 8 6.15 -24.45 8.05
CA ALA A 8 5.20 -23.39 8.41
C ALA A 8 4.20 -23.16 7.29
N THR A 9 3.04 -22.65 7.65
CA THR A 9 2.03 -22.18 6.71
C THR A 9 1.98 -20.67 6.75
N ILE A 10 2.13 -20.03 5.59
CA ILE A 10 1.97 -18.59 5.41
C ILE A 10 0.57 -18.34 4.86
N LEU A 11 -0.18 -17.46 5.51
CA LEU A 11 -1.44 -16.91 5.00
C LEU A 11 -1.24 -15.45 4.62
N VAL A 12 -1.67 -15.06 3.42
CA VAL A 12 -1.66 -13.65 2.99
C VAL A 12 -3.07 -13.20 2.65
N SER A 13 -3.50 -12.10 3.28
CA SER A 13 -4.85 -11.61 3.10
C SER A 13 -4.95 -10.08 3.18
N CYS A 14 -5.98 -9.49 2.56
CA CYS A 14 -6.18 -8.05 2.57
C CYS A 14 -6.84 -7.56 3.87
N VAL A 15 -6.31 -6.47 4.45
CA VAL A 15 -6.84 -5.78 5.64
C VAL A 15 -6.94 -4.26 5.40
N THR A 16 -7.69 -3.54 6.23
CA THR A 16 -7.79 -2.07 6.15
C THR A 16 -6.43 -1.40 6.28
N ARG A 17 -6.28 -0.20 5.70
CA ARG A 17 -5.02 0.56 5.76
C ARG A 17 -4.63 0.95 7.18
N GLU A 18 -5.60 1.39 7.98
CA GLU A 18 -5.40 1.90 9.33
C GLU A 18 -5.83 0.87 10.39
N PRO A 19 -5.28 0.98 11.63
CA PRO A 19 -5.81 0.27 12.78
C PRO A 19 -7.34 0.43 12.89
N PRO A 20 -8.07 -0.63 13.27
CA PRO A 20 -7.56 -1.86 13.85
C PRO A 20 -7.19 -2.96 12.82
N TYR A 21 -6.99 -2.63 11.54
CA TYR A 21 -6.62 -3.59 10.48
C TYR A 21 -7.67 -4.70 10.28
N ARG A 22 -8.94 -4.30 10.20
CA ARG A 22 -10.07 -5.21 9.97
C ARG A 22 -9.94 -5.91 8.61
N PRO A 23 -10.51 -7.12 8.42
CA PRO A 23 -10.53 -7.80 7.13
C PRO A 23 -11.10 -6.91 6.02
N HIS A 24 -10.40 -6.81 4.89
CA HIS A 24 -10.84 -6.01 3.74
C HIS A 24 -11.64 -6.87 2.75
N PRO A 25 -12.68 -6.33 2.08
CA PRO A 25 -13.46 -7.10 1.09
C PRO A 25 -12.68 -7.52 -0.16
N PHE A 26 -11.48 -6.96 -0.39
CA PHE A 26 -10.67 -7.32 -1.55
C PHE A 26 -10.12 -8.74 -1.45
N LEU A 27 -10.01 -9.39 -2.61
CA LEU A 27 -9.58 -10.78 -2.72
C LEU A 27 -8.31 -10.84 -3.58
N ILE A 28 -7.41 -11.74 -3.22
CA ILE A 28 -6.26 -12.08 -4.06
C ILE A 28 -6.69 -13.21 -5.01
N LYS A 29 -6.25 -13.18 -6.27
CA LYS A 29 -6.51 -14.22 -7.28
C LYS A 29 -5.22 -14.54 -8.01
N SER A 30 -5.09 -15.78 -8.48
CA SER A 30 -4.00 -16.16 -9.37
C SER A 30 -4.24 -15.55 -10.77
N SER A 31 -3.16 -15.11 -11.42
CA SER A 31 -3.15 -14.70 -12.81
C SER A 31 -3.44 -15.92 -13.70
N LYS A 32 -4.72 -16.13 -14.05
CA LYS A 32 -5.24 -17.29 -14.81
C LYS A 32 -4.71 -17.50 -16.25
N ASN A 33 -3.56 -16.97 -16.63
CA ASN A 33 -3.05 -17.12 -18.00
C ASN A 33 -1.69 -17.83 -18.02
N GLY A 34 -1.70 -19.16 -17.94
CA GLY A 34 -0.62 -20.00 -18.44
C GLY A 34 0.65 -20.15 -17.59
N GLU A 35 0.76 -19.47 -16.46
CA GLU A 35 1.83 -19.72 -15.48
C GLU A 35 1.25 -20.54 -14.32
N GLU A 36 1.86 -21.71 -14.04
CA GLU A 36 1.60 -22.50 -12.84
C GLU A 36 1.96 -21.65 -11.62
N CYS A 37 0.99 -20.93 -11.08
CA CYS A 37 1.15 -20.28 -9.80
C CYS A 37 1.11 -21.37 -8.72
N SER A 38 2.24 -21.61 -8.05
CA SER A 38 2.35 -22.57 -6.94
C SER A 38 1.54 -22.15 -5.71
N ASP A 39 1.07 -20.90 -5.66
CA ASP A 39 0.29 -20.37 -4.55
C ASP A 39 -1.14 -20.92 -4.56
N GLU A 40 -1.50 -21.71 -3.54
CA GLU A 40 -2.88 -22.09 -3.32
C GLU A 40 -3.69 -20.88 -2.84
N ILE A 41 -4.66 -20.45 -3.64
CA ILE A 41 -5.53 -19.33 -3.27
C ILE A 41 -6.92 -19.86 -2.96
N ASN A 42 -7.28 -19.78 -1.67
CA ASN A 42 -8.59 -20.17 -1.18
C ASN A 42 -9.39 -18.92 -0.75
N ASN A 43 -10.56 -18.71 -1.37
CA ASN A 43 -11.48 -17.61 -1.01
C ASN A 43 -10.82 -16.22 -0.92
N GLY A 44 -9.81 -15.96 -1.75
CA GLY A 44 -9.12 -14.67 -1.79
C GLY A 44 -7.97 -14.51 -0.81
N VAL A 45 -7.53 -15.60 -0.18
CA VAL A 45 -6.38 -15.69 0.72
C VAL A 45 -5.35 -16.63 0.10
N ILE A 46 -4.09 -16.20 0.08
CA ILE A 46 -2.97 -17.06 -0.32
C ILE A 46 -2.65 -17.97 0.86
N VAL A 47 -2.48 -19.25 0.60
CA VAL A 47 -2.03 -20.27 1.55
C VAL A 47 -0.79 -20.93 0.95
N VAL A 48 0.33 -20.86 1.64
CA VAL A 48 1.59 -21.45 1.19
C VAL A 48 2.17 -22.25 2.33
N ASN A 49 2.53 -23.51 2.07
CA ASN A 49 3.30 -24.32 2.99
C ASN A 49 4.77 -24.24 2.62
N ILE A 50 5.61 -23.87 3.58
CA ILE A 50 7.06 -23.75 3.43
C ILE A 50 7.76 -24.77 4.33
N GLU A 51 8.81 -25.40 3.82
CA GLU A 51 9.64 -26.37 4.54
C GLU A 51 11.08 -25.85 4.70
N PRO A 52 11.82 -26.28 5.74
CA PRO A 52 13.23 -25.96 5.88
C PRO A 52 14.08 -26.65 4.78
N PRO A 53 15.23 -26.08 4.38
CA PRO A 53 15.77 -24.79 4.80
C PRO A 53 14.99 -23.62 4.16
N TYR A 54 14.59 -22.66 4.99
CA TYR A 54 13.79 -21.54 4.51
C TYR A 54 14.63 -20.58 3.68
N GLN A 55 14.21 -20.38 2.44
CA GLN A 55 14.69 -19.32 1.57
C GLN A 55 13.69 -18.15 1.55
N ASP A 56 14.07 -17.06 0.89
CA ASP A 56 13.13 -15.99 0.58
C ASP A 56 11.98 -16.56 -0.27
N TYR A 57 10.74 -16.36 0.17
CA TYR A 57 9.56 -16.74 -0.59
C TYR A 57 9.04 -15.53 -1.34
N GLU A 58 9.06 -15.60 -2.67
CA GLU A 58 8.53 -14.55 -3.53
C GLU A 58 7.12 -14.92 -4.00
N PHE A 59 6.14 -14.08 -3.66
CA PHE A 59 4.78 -14.23 -4.18
C PHE A 59 4.71 -13.65 -5.61
N SER A 60 4.65 -14.52 -6.61
CA SER A 60 4.56 -14.15 -8.01
C SER A 60 3.13 -14.26 -8.54
N CYS A 61 2.86 -13.66 -9.70
CA CYS A 61 1.61 -13.85 -10.45
C CYS A 61 0.31 -13.49 -9.69
N LEU A 62 0.38 -12.61 -8.68
CA LEU A 62 -0.76 -12.17 -7.90
C LEU A 62 -1.60 -11.12 -8.64
N ARG A 63 -2.92 -11.34 -8.70
CA ARG A 63 -3.90 -10.34 -9.15
C ARG A 63 -4.83 -9.94 -8.03
N LEU A 64 -4.99 -8.64 -7.82
CA LEU A 64 -5.99 -8.10 -6.91
C LEU A 64 -7.36 -8.08 -7.58
N HIS A 65 -8.36 -8.66 -6.91
CA HIS A 65 -9.76 -8.54 -7.28
C HIS A 65 -10.48 -7.55 -6.37
N CYS A 66 -10.57 -6.31 -6.84
CA CYS A 66 -11.27 -5.24 -6.13
C CYS A 66 -12.79 -5.47 -6.16
N ILE A 67 -13.39 -5.62 -4.98
CA ILE A 67 -14.83 -5.79 -4.81
C ILE A 67 -15.52 -4.42 -4.79
N ARG A 68 -16.63 -4.29 -5.53
CA ARG A 68 -17.44 -3.08 -5.52
C ARG A 68 -18.19 -2.96 -4.19
N LYS A 69 -18.41 -1.73 -3.73
CA LYS A 69 -19.14 -1.43 -2.47
C LYS A 69 -20.45 -2.21 -2.30
N LYS A 70 -21.24 -2.34 -3.37
CA LYS A 70 -22.51 -3.09 -3.37
C LYS A 70 -22.36 -4.59 -3.03
N SER A 71 -21.22 -5.19 -3.36
CA SER A 71 -20.93 -6.61 -3.14
C SER A 71 -19.97 -6.85 -1.97
N ALA A 72 -19.58 -5.78 -1.25
CA ALA A 72 -18.61 -5.86 -0.16
C ALA A 72 -19.13 -6.70 1.02
N ASN A 73 -20.41 -6.56 1.34
CA ASN A 73 -21.04 -7.34 2.42
C ASN A 73 -20.96 -8.85 2.15
N GLU A 74 -21.27 -9.29 0.93
CA GLU A 74 -21.17 -10.69 0.53
C GLU A 74 -19.73 -11.22 0.60
N ALA A 75 -18.76 -10.44 0.12
CA ALA A 75 -17.35 -10.81 0.17
C ALA A 75 -16.85 -10.94 1.62
N LEU A 76 -17.27 -10.05 2.51
CA LEU A 76 -16.91 -10.09 3.93
C LEU A 76 -17.56 -11.27 4.66
N THR A 77 -18.81 -11.63 4.33
CA THR A 77 -19.45 -12.84 4.87
C THR A 77 -18.68 -14.10 4.48
N LYS A 78 -18.22 -14.20 3.23
CA LYS A 78 -17.38 -15.33 2.77
C LYS A 78 -16.04 -15.38 3.51
N ARG A 79 -15.41 -14.23 3.74
CA ARG A 79 -14.16 -14.14 4.52
C ARG A 79 -14.35 -14.53 5.98
N LYS A 80 -15.48 -14.13 6.59
CA LYS A 80 -15.85 -14.53 7.94
C LYS A 80 -16.03 -16.05 8.04
N ALA A 81 -16.73 -16.65 7.08
CA ALA A 81 -16.91 -18.10 7.02
C ALA A 81 -15.58 -18.86 6.84
N ALA A 82 -14.60 -18.25 6.15
CA ALA A 82 -13.25 -18.78 6.02
C ALA A 82 -12.37 -18.57 7.28
N GLY A 83 -12.86 -17.89 8.31
CA GLY A 83 -12.11 -17.65 9.55
C GLY A 83 -10.94 -16.67 9.42
N VAL A 84 -10.92 -15.85 8.36
CA VAL A 84 -9.77 -14.99 8.03
C VAL A 84 -9.90 -13.65 8.75
N ASN A 85 -9.34 -13.57 9.96
CA ASN A 85 -9.32 -12.36 10.77
C ASN A 85 -8.00 -12.21 11.54
N PRO A 86 -6.94 -11.67 10.89
CA PRO A 86 -5.58 -11.69 11.44
C PRO A 86 -5.44 -11.01 12.82
N PHE A 87 -6.20 -9.94 13.04
CA PHE A 87 -6.14 -9.10 14.24
C PHE A 87 -7.34 -9.31 15.18
N LYS A 88 -8.13 -10.38 14.97
CA LYS A 88 -9.30 -10.73 15.78
C LYS A 88 -10.26 -9.54 15.99
N CYS A 89 -10.42 -8.71 14.97
CA CYS A 89 -11.29 -7.54 15.05
C CYS A 89 -12.78 -7.91 15.03
N PRO A 90 -13.68 -7.05 15.52
CA PRO A 90 -15.10 -7.20 15.30
C PRO A 90 -15.44 -7.27 13.80
N ASP A 91 -16.35 -8.16 13.45
CA ASP A 91 -16.89 -8.27 12.10
C ASP A 91 -17.53 -6.96 11.65
N TRP A 92 -17.53 -6.73 10.34
CA TRP A 92 -18.23 -5.59 9.75
C TRP A 92 -19.73 -5.74 9.92
N LEU A 93 -20.37 -4.69 10.45
CA LEU A 93 -21.82 -4.54 10.39
C LEU A 93 -22.23 -4.02 9.00
N PRO A 94 -23.43 -4.38 8.50
CA PRO A 94 -23.93 -3.87 7.23
C PRO A 94 -23.94 -2.33 7.12
N SER A 95 -24.19 -1.63 8.23
CA SER A 95 -24.15 -0.17 8.32
C SER A 95 -22.74 0.42 8.17
N GLU A 96 -21.69 -0.33 8.53
CA GLU A 96 -20.31 0.11 8.49
C GLU A 96 -19.65 -0.08 7.12
N ILE A 97 -20.24 -0.89 6.23
CA ILE A 97 -19.73 -1.11 4.86
C ILE A 97 -19.56 0.21 4.10
N GLY A 98 -20.37 1.21 4.47
CA GLY A 98 -20.28 2.58 4.02
C GLY A 98 -18.92 3.25 4.21
N LEU A 99 -18.24 2.88 5.28
CA LEU A 99 -17.05 3.51 5.85
C LEU A 99 -15.74 2.87 5.41
N ILE A 100 -15.79 1.71 4.74
CA ILE A 100 -14.60 1.02 4.24
C ILE A 100 -13.93 1.87 3.15
N ASP A 101 -12.62 2.07 3.25
CA ASP A 101 -11.83 2.69 2.19
C ASP A 101 -11.53 1.69 1.07
N PHE A 102 -12.25 1.80 -0.05
CA PHE A 102 -12.06 0.96 -1.23
C PHE A 102 -10.91 1.42 -2.14
N TYR A 103 -10.14 2.42 -1.73
CA TYR A 103 -9.03 2.97 -2.49
C TYR A 103 -7.68 2.72 -1.82
N SER A 104 -7.66 2.17 -0.61
CA SER A 104 -6.41 1.77 0.03
C SER A 104 -6.58 0.62 1.01
N PHE A 105 -5.58 -0.26 1.06
CA PHE A 105 -5.57 -1.45 1.93
C PHE A 105 -4.12 -1.88 2.20
N ARG A 106 -3.93 -2.90 3.03
CA ARG A 106 -2.62 -3.55 3.25
C ARG A 106 -2.74 -5.06 3.03
N LEU A 107 -1.64 -5.69 2.67
CA LEU A 107 -1.50 -7.14 2.79
C LEU A 107 -1.05 -7.46 4.21
N CYS A 108 -1.67 -8.48 4.80
CA CYS A 108 -1.31 -9.02 6.10
C CYS A 108 -0.76 -10.44 5.90
N PHE A 109 0.44 -10.67 6.43
CA PHE A 109 1.15 -11.93 6.40
C PHE A 109 1.04 -12.57 7.79
N GLN A 110 0.35 -13.71 7.86
CA GLN A 110 0.31 -14.53 9.07
C GLN A 110 1.15 -15.78 8.83
N VAL A 111 1.93 -16.17 9.82
CA VAL A 111 2.75 -17.38 9.75
C VAL A 111 2.33 -18.30 10.89
N PHE A 112 2.07 -19.55 10.56
CA PHE A 112 1.75 -20.60 11.53
C PHE A 112 2.86 -21.64 11.47
N VAL A 113 3.61 -21.75 12.56
CA VAL A 113 4.70 -22.74 12.68
C VAL A 113 4.09 -24.06 13.14
N ILE A 114 4.40 -25.15 12.44
CA ILE A 114 3.91 -26.47 12.82
C ILE A 114 4.91 -27.06 13.82
N ASP A 115 4.47 -27.28 15.06
CA ASP A 115 5.30 -27.94 16.05
C ASP A 115 5.52 -29.42 15.66
N PRO A 116 6.77 -29.89 15.49
CA PRO A 116 7.06 -31.27 15.13
C PRO A 116 6.53 -32.31 16.12
N LYS A 117 6.37 -31.95 17.40
CA LYS A 117 5.95 -32.87 18.47
C LYS A 117 4.44 -32.96 18.59
N THR A 118 3.75 -31.83 18.48
CA THR A 118 2.31 -31.75 18.73
C THR A 118 1.49 -31.70 17.43
N SER A 119 2.13 -31.40 16.30
CA SER A 119 1.48 -31.10 15.01
C SER A 119 0.43 -29.97 15.10
N VAL A 120 0.48 -29.16 16.18
CA VAL A 120 -0.41 -28.03 16.37
C VAL A 120 0.21 -26.78 15.74
N PRO A 121 -0.54 -26.03 14.91
CA PRO A 121 -0.06 -24.76 14.37
C PRO A 121 0.02 -23.67 15.45
N VAL A 122 1.20 -23.06 15.61
CA VAL A 122 1.42 -21.92 16.51
C VAL A 122 1.52 -20.64 15.69
N PRO A 123 0.62 -19.66 15.89
CA PRO A 123 0.66 -18.40 15.14
C PRO A 123 1.81 -17.51 15.61
N LEU A 124 2.53 -16.92 14.66
CA LEU A 124 3.41 -15.78 14.89
C LEU A 124 2.62 -14.47 14.80
N GLU A 125 3.25 -13.38 15.24
CA GLU A 125 2.68 -12.05 15.10
C GLU A 125 2.45 -11.69 13.62
N PRO A 126 1.25 -11.25 13.23
CA PRO A 126 0.98 -10.83 11.86
C PRO A 126 1.80 -9.61 11.46
N VAL A 127 2.39 -9.64 10.26
CA VAL A 127 3.15 -8.53 9.69
C VAL A 127 2.36 -7.87 8.57
N LEU A 128 2.44 -6.55 8.45
CA LEU A 128 1.73 -5.78 7.43
C LEU A 128 2.68 -5.29 6.32
N SER A 129 2.21 -5.29 5.08
CA SER A 129 2.86 -4.56 4.00
C SER A 129 2.73 -3.04 4.20
N GLN A 130 3.49 -2.28 3.40
CA GLN A 130 3.15 -0.87 3.15
C GLN A 130 1.73 -0.75 2.56
N PRO A 131 1.04 0.39 2.75
CA PRO A 131 -0.26 0.62 2.13
C PRO A 131 -0.20 0.50 0.61
N ILE A 132 -1.23 -0.12 0.05
CA ILE A 132 -1.44 -0.24 -1.40
C ILE A 132 -2.60 0.68 -1.75
N TYR A 133 -2.38 1.58 -2.72
CA TYR A 133 -3.35 2.58 -3.15
C TYR A 133 -3.88 2.28 -4.55
N ASP A 134 -5.17 2.53 -4.76
CA ASP A 134 -5.77 2.51 -6.08
C ASP A 134 -5.15 3.60 -6.97
N LYS A 135 -4.51 3.16 -8.06
CA LYS A 135 -3.80 4.05 -8.99
C LYS A 135 -4.72 5.07 -9.68
N LYS A 136 -6.03 4.81 -9.81
CA LYS A 136 -6.98 5.74 -10.44
C LYS A 136 -7.36 6.85 -9.47
N LYS A 137 -7.55 6.53 -8.19
CA LYS A 137 -7.88 7.48 -7.13
C LYS A 137 -6.66 8.29 -6.68
N TYR A 138 -5.53 7.61 -6.49
CA TYR A 138 -4.25 8.17 -6.07
C TYR A 138 -3.21 7.96 -7.17
N PRO A 139 -3.28 8.74 -8.27
CA PRO A 139 -2.31 8.62 -9.33
C PRO A 139 -0.91 8.95 -8.80
N ARG A 140 0.09 8.19 -9.24
CA ARG A 140 1.49 8.54 -9.00
C ARG A 140 1.74 9.96 -9.50
N ILE A 141 2.29 10.80 -8.63
CA ILE A 141 2.71 12.15 -8.98
C ILE A 141 3.94 12.03 -9.88
N VAL A 142 3.86 12.63 -11.06
CA VAL A 142 4.95 12.68 -12.03
C VAL A 142 5.09 14.12 -12.46
N ILE A 143 6.31 14.64 -12.35
CA ILE A 143 6.73 15.89 -12.97
C ILE A 143 7.09 15.55 -14.41
N HIS A 144 6.31 16.05 -15.36
CA HIS A 144 6.55 15.87 -16.79
C HIS A 144 7.59 16.84 -17.32
N ASP A 145 7.57 18.08 -16.83
CA ASP A 145 8.53 19.11 -17.24
C ASP A 145 8.66 20.19 -16.16
N VAL A 146 9.77 20.92 -16.23
CA VAL A 146 10.09 22.07 -15.38
C VAL A 146 10.57 23.18 -16.28
N LEU A 147 9.80 24.28 -16.35
CA LEU A 147 10.09 25.40 -17.25
C LEU A 147 11.32 26.17 -16.77
N GLU A 148 11.32 26.63 -15.51
CA GLU A 148 12.44 27.34 -14.90
C GLU A 148 13.26 26.40 -13.99
N LYS A 149 14.50 26.09 -14.40
CA LYS A 149 15.38 25.14 -13.69
C LYS A 149 16.40 25.80 -12.76
N THR A 150 16.45 27.14 -12.77
CA THR A 150 17.38 27.95 -11.98
C THR A 150 16.61 29.08 -11.32
N GLY A 151 17.05 29.49 -10.13
CA GLY A 151 16.44 30.60 -9.41
C GLY A 151 17.43 31.31 -8.50
N SER A 152 16.99 32.45 -7.98
CA SER A 152 17.76 33.24 -7.03
C SER A 152 17.94 32.49 -5.71
N ILE A 153 19.13 32.57 -5.12
CA ILE A 153 19.40 32.05 -3.77
C ILE A 153 18.56 32.75 -2.69
N TYR A 154 18.06 33.96 -2.96
CA TYR A 154 17.16 34.70 -2.08
C TYR A 154 15.70 34.26 -2.22
N GLY A 155 15.42 33.37 -3.16
CA GLY A 155 14.07 32.98 -3.51
C GLY A 155 13.30 34.02 -4.34
N GLY A 156 11.97 33.90 -4.35
CA GLY A 156 11.04 34.72 -5.13
C GLY A 156 10.90 34.32 -6.60
N THR A 157 11.87 33.58 -7.16
CA THR A 157 11.82 33.12 -8.55
C THR A 157 10.61 32.19 -8.76
N PRO A 158 9.70 32.53 -9.69
CA PRO A 158 8.60 31.64 -10.04
C PRO A 158 9.15 30.40 -10.75
N VAL A 159 8.71 29.23 -10.30
CA VAL A 159 9.01 27.94 -10.93
C VAL A 159 7.70 27.30 -11.34
N THR A 160 7.60 26.91 -12.61
CA THR A 160 6.44 26.19 -13.13
C THR A 160 6.75 24.72 -13.37
N LEU A 161 6.02 23.85 -12.66
CA LEU A 161 6.02 22.41 -12.85
C LEU A 161 4.84 21.98 -13.71
N ILE A 162 5.11 21.25 -14.78
CA ILE A 162 4.08 20.54 -15.53
C ILE A 162 3.93 19.16 -14.90
N VAL A 163 2.79 18.89 -14.28
CA VAL A 163 2.57 17.64 -13.54
C VAL A 163 1.34 16.90 -14.05
N LYS A 164 1.30 15.59 -13.82
CA LYS A 164 0.05 14.83 -13.96
C LYS A 164 -0.96 15.33 -12.91
N LYS A 165 -2.27 15.17 -13.19
CA LYS A 165 -3.37 15.61 -12.32
C LYS A 165 -3.09 15.38 -10.82
N VAL A 166 -2.96 16.47 -10.07
CA VAL A 166 -2.82 16.48 -8.60
C VAL A 166 -4.07 17.04 -7.93
N ILE A 167 -4.22 16.77 -6.63
CA ILE A 167 -5.23 17.41 -5.78
C ILE A 167 -4.56 18.61 -5.10
N LYS A 168 -5.05 19.83 -5.35
CA LYS A 168 -4.41 21.07 -4.86
C LYS A 168 -4.22 21.12 -3.34
N GLN A 169 -5.18 20.56 -2.60
CA GLN A 169 -5.15 20.54 -1.14
C GLN A 169 -4.24 19.44 -0.56
N ASP A 170 -3.80 18.50 -1.41
CA ASP A 170 -3.03 17.31 -1.01
C ASP A 170 -1.78 17.16 -1.90
N ILE A 171 -1.02 18.24 -2.01
CA ILE A 171 0.24 18.29 -2.74
C ILE A 171 1.24 19.17 -1.99
N LYS A 172 2.50 18.74 -2.00
CA LYS A 172 3.64 19.53 -1.52
C LYS A 172 4.75 19.45 -2.56
N VAL A 173 5.47 20.55 -2.76
CA VAL A 173 6.70 20.55 -3.56
C VAL A 173 7.87 20.65 -2.60
N ARG A 174 8.75 19.65 -2.65
CA ARG A 174 9.95 19.55 -1.82
C ARG A 174 11.17 19.84 -2.67
N LEU A 175 11.97 20.80 -2.24
CA LEU A 175 13.31 21.02 -2.77
C LEU A 175 14.29 20.47 -1.74
N TYR A 176 15.30 19.75 -2.20
CA TYR A 176 16.28 19.14 -1.32
C TYR A 176 17.63 18.99 -2.02
N GLU A 177 18.70 19.00 -1.23
CA GLU A 177 20.07 18.73 -1.67
C GLU A 177 20.52 17.39 -1.09
N VAL A 178 21.14 16.56 -1.93
CA VAL A 178 21.73 15.27 -1.52
C VAL A 178 23.25 15.33 -1.68
N LYS A 179 23.98 14.96 -0.63
CA LYS A 179 25.43 14.70 -0.67
C LYS A 179 25.69 13.32 -0.08
N GLU A 180 26.47 12.49 -0.77
CA GLU A 180 26.80 11.12 -0.30
C GLU A 180 25.55 10.31 0.09
N ASP A 181 24.53 10.32 -0.77
CA ASP A 181 23.23 9.66 -0.56
C ASP A 181 22.44 10.10 0.69
N LYS A 182 22.82 11.21 1.32
CA LYS A 182 22.13 11.82 2.45
C LYS A 182 21.54 13.17 2.09
N VAL A 183 20.30 13.42 2.50
CA VAL A 183 19.67 14.73 2.38
C VAL A 183 20.34 15.68 3.37
N VAL A 184 21.06 16.69 2.86
CA VAL A 184 21.78 17.67 3.69
C VAL A 184 21.00 18.97 3.90
N TRP A 185 20.04 19.23 3.03
CA TRP A 185 19.15 20.39 3.11
C TRP A 185 17.81 20.06 2.48
N GLU A 186 16.73 20.60 3.04
CA GLU A 186 15.40 20.53 2.43
C GLU A 186 14.54 21.75 2.77
N THR A 187 13.61 22.06 1.88
CA THR A 187 12.53 23.01 2.14
C THR A 187 11.27 22.61 1.36
N PHE A 188 10.13 23.17 1.77
CA PHE A 188 8.85 22.98 1.10
C PHE A 188 8.33 24.31 0.57
N ALA A 189 7.84 24.32 -0.66
CA ALA A 189 7.15 25.48 -1.21
C ALA A 189 5.83 25.74 -0.47
N ASP A 190 5.48 27.01 -0.26
CA ASP A 190 4.23 27.40 0.39
C ASP A 190 3.03 27.04 -0.50
N PRO A 191 2.10 26.17 -0.06
CA PRO A 191 0.91 25.81 -0.82
C PRO A 191 0.05 27.01 -1.24
N LYS A 192 0.09 28.13 -0.51
CA LYS A 192 -0.65 29.36 -0.85
C LYS A 192 -0.20 29.96 -2.18
N GLN A 193 1.03 29.69 -2.61
CA GLN A 193 1.58 30.19 -3.86
C GLN A 193 1.14 29.36 -5.06
N PHE A 194 0.57 28.17 -4.86
CA PHE A 194 0.24 27.25 -5.93
C PHE A 194 -0.89 27.81 -6.79
N ARG A 195 -0.56 28.20 -8.02
CA ARG A 195 -1.52 28.53 -9.08
C ARG A 195 -1.70 27.32 -9.99
N SER A 196 -2.94 27.00 -10.35
CA SER A 196 -3.20 26.07 -11.46
C SER A 196 -4.03 26.75 -12.51
N ASP A 197 -3.50 26.79 -13.72
CA ASP A 197 -4.24 27.21 -14.90
C ASP A 197 -4.61 25.96 -15.73
N ILE A 198 -5.39 26.12 -16.79
CA ILE A 198 -6.00 25.04 -17.56
C ILE A 198 -4.95 24.00 -18.00
N GLY A 199 -5.11 22.74 -17.56
CA GLY A 199 -4.08 21.70 -17.64
C GLY A 199 -3.08 21.82 -16.49
N VAL A 200 -2.86 20.75 -15.72
CA VAL A 200 -2.26 20.84 -14.37
C VAL A 200 -0.81 21.32 -14.36
N LYS A 201 -0.67 22.64 -14.34
CA LYS A 201 0.55 23.40 -14.06
C LYS A 201 0.53 23.80 -12.59
N ILE A 202 1.66 23.69 -11.90
CA ILE A 202 1.84 24.25 -10.56
C ILE A 202 2.92 25.31 -10.67
N THR A 203 2.54 26.56 -10.51
CA THR A 203 3.50 27.68 -10.38
C THR A 203 3.59 28.10 -8.92
N PHE A 204 4.81 28.27 -8.43
CA PHE A 204 5.10 28.71 -7.05
C PHE A 204 6.43 29.50 -6.99
N SER A 205 6.66 30.24 -5.91
CA SER A 205 7.88 31.03 -5.72
C SER A 205 8.67 30.50 -4.53
N ILE A 206 9.83 29.89 -4.80
CA ILE A 206 10.65 29.35 -3.71
C ILE A 206 11.11 30.50 -2.83
N LEU A 207 10.83 30.49 -1.52
CA LEU A 207 11.46 31.41 -0.55
C LEU A 207 12.51 30.61 0.21
N LEU A 208 13.79 30.83 -0.13
CA LEU A 208 14.90 30.21 0.57
C LEU A 208 15.24 31.08 1.78
N SER A 209 14.86 30.61 2.97
CA SER A 209 15.31 31.16 4.24
C SER A 209 16.49 30.33 4.71
N TRP A 210 17.69 30.92 4.74
CA TRP A 210 18.84 30.35 5.43
C TRP A 210 18.76 30.79 6.89
N LYS A 211 18.73 29.83 7.81
CA LYS A 211 18.98 30.06 9.24
C LYS A 211 20.41 29.67 9.56
#